data_AF-W1PH50-F1
#
_entry.id   AF-W1PH50-F1
#
_cell.length_a   1.000
_cell.length_b   1.000
_cell.length_c   1.000
_cell.angle_alpha   90.00
_cell.angle_beta   90.00
_cell.angle_gamma   90.00
#
_symmetry.space_group_name_H-M   'P 1'
#
loop_
_entity.id
_entity.type
_entity.pdbx_description
1 polymer ?
#
loop_
_entity_poly.entity_id
_entity_poly.type
_entity_poly.pdbx_seq_one_letter_code
_entity_poly.pdbx_strand_id
1 'polypeptide(L)' 'MELAKCLDWLDMKEDGSVLYVAFGLQARQEEAQMREIGVGLEGSGSNFLWAVRGEPKLDDGFGDKVKGRALMI' A
#
# COMPACT_ATOMS: atom_id res chain seq x y z
N MET A 1 -11.71 -3.49 14.17
CA MET A 1 -11.76 -2.02 13.98
C MET A 1 -10.98 -1.60 12.74
N GLU A 2 -9.78 -2.15 12.49
CA GLU A 2 -9.01 -2.00 11.23
C GLU A 2 -9.66 -2.69 10.02
N LEU A 3 -10.13 -3.94 10.19
CA LEU A 3 -10.77 -4.72 9.11
C LEU A 3 -12.01 -4.04 8.51
N ALA A 4 -12.83 -3.39 9.34
CA ALA A 4 -14.02 -2.68 8.87
C ALA A 4 -13.64 -1.53 7.93
N LYS A 5 -12.64 -0.72 8.31
CA LYS A 5 -12.12 0.36 7.48
C LYS A 5 -11.51 -0.13 6.17
N CYS A 6 -10.86 -1.29 6.19
CA CYS A 6 -10.30 -1.91 4.99
C CYS A 6 -11.39 -2.33 4.02
N LEU A 7 -12.43 -3.01 4.51
CA LEU A 7 -13.58 -3.40 3.70
C LEU A 7 -14.33 -2.18 3.16
N ASP A 8 -14.61 -1.18 4.00
CA ASP A 8 -15.26 0.06 3.56
C ASP A 8 -14.46 0.77 2.45
N TRP A 9 -13.12 0.78 2.54
CA TRP A 9 -12.27 1.37 1.51
C TRP A 9 -12.29 0.57 0.21
N LEU A 10 -12.32 -0.76 0.29
CA LEU A 10 -12.42 -1.65 -0.88
C LEU A 10 -13.78 -1.50 -1.57
N ASP A 11 -14.87 -1.37 -0.81
CA ASP A 11 -16.23 -1.17 -1.32
C ASP A 11 -16.39 0.12 -2.13
N MET A 12 -15.47 1.09 -1.96
CA MET A 12 -15.42 2.32 -2.76
C MET A 12 -14.66 2.18 -4.09
N LYS A 13 -14.11 1.01 -4.41
CA LYS A 13 -13.30 0.75 -5.61
C LYS A 13 -14.05 -0.14 -6.59
N GLU A 14 -13.70 -0.04 -7.87
CA GLU A 14 -14.26 -0.92 -8.90
C GLU A 14 -13.74 -2.36 -8.72
N ASP A 15 -14.55 -3.34 -9.10
CA ASP A 15 -14.17 -4.75 -9.05
C ASP A 15 -12.90 -5.02 -9.87
N GLY A 16 -11.95 -5.75 -9.27
CA GLY A 16 -10.68 -6.10 -9.92
C GLY A 16 -9.71 -4.91 -10.11
N SER A 17 -10.00 -3.74 -9.52
CA SER A 17 -9.17 -2.52 -9.71
C SER A 17 -8.10 -2.28 -8.64
N VAL A 18 -8.04 -3.12 -7.60
CA VAL A 18 -7.13 -2.94 -6.45
C VAL A 18 -6.02 -3.98 -6.46
N LEU A 19 -4.77 -3.52 -6.35
CA LEU A 19 -3.61 -4.37 -6.14
C LEU A 19 -3.45 -4.70 -4.65
N TYR A 20 -3.46 -5.99 -4.31
CA TYR A 20 -3.07 -6.44 -2.97
C TYR A 20 -1.58 -6.79 -2.94
N VAL A 21 -0.84 -6.16 -2.04
CA VAL A 21 0.61 -6.30 -1.92
C VAL A 21 0.94 -6.81 -0.53
N ALA A 22 1.46 -8.03 -0.44
CA ALA A 22 1.90 -8.64 0.81
C ALA A 22 3.08 -9.58 0.59
N PHE A 23 4.10 -9.46 1.45
CA PHE A 23 5.30 -10.29 1.38
C PHE A 23 5.32 -11.42 2.42
N GLY A 24 4.24 -11.54 3.20
CA GLY A 24 4.09 -12.56 4.23
C GLY A 24 4.93 -12.28 5.48
N LEU A 25 4.82 -13.19 6.46
CA LEU A 25 5.40 -12.98 7.79
C LEU A 25 6.92 -13.15 7.82
N GLN A 26 7.48 -14.01 6.97
CA GLN A 26 8.89 -14.39 7.01
C GLN A 26 9.78 -13.49 6.15
N ALA A 27 9.20 -12.72 5.24
CA ALA A 27 9.94 -11.76 4.44
C ALA A 27 10.18 -10.50 5.27
N ARG A 28 11.44 -10.25 5.63
CA ARG A 28 11.87 -8.94 6.13
C ARG A 28 12.42 -8.17 4.94
N GLN A 29 11.70 -7.13 4.54
CA GLN A 29 12.13 -6.26 3.46
C GLN A 29 13.12 -5.25 4.01
N GLU A 30 14.23 -5.05 3.30
CA GLU A 30 15.16 -3.97 3.61
C GLU A 30 14.52 -2.61 3.29
N GLU A 31 14.96 -1.55 3.97
CA GLU A 31 14.41 -0.19 3.76
C GLU A 31 14.51 0.24 2.29
N ALA A 32 15.63 -0.06 1.63
CA ALA A 32 15.81 0.22 0.21
C ALA A 32 14.78 -0.52 -0.66
N GLN A 33 14.47 -1.77 -0.34
CA GLN A 33 13.47 -2.54 -1.08
C GLN A 33 12.05 -1.98 -0.86
N MET A 34 11.71 -1.59 0.36
CA MET A 34 10.42 -0.95 0.65
C MET A 34 10.27 0.37 -0.12
N ARG A 35 11.34 1.17 -0.20
CA ARG A 35 11.36 2.40 -0.99
C ARG A 35 11.08 2.16 -2.47
N GLU A 36 11.78 1.21 -3.09
CA GLU A 36 11.58 0.87 -4.51
C GLU A 36 10.17 0.33 -4.78
N ILE A 37 9.60 -0.46 -3.86
CA ILE A 37 8.20 -0.89 -3.96
C ILE A 37 7.27 0.31 -3.88
N GLY A 38 7.52 1.26 -2.97
CA GLY A 38 6.77 2.51 -2.87
C GLY A 38 6.79 3.31 -4.17
N VAL A 39 7.98 3.47 -4.78
CA VAL A 39 8.14 4.14 -6.09
C VAL A 39 7.36 3.42 -7.19
N GLY A 40 7.43 2.08 -7.24
CA GLY A 40 6.67 1.29 -8.20
C GLY A 40 5.16 1.42 -8.04
N LEU A 41 4.67 1.38 -6.80
CA LEU A 41 3.24 1.54 -6.48
C LEU A 41 2.74 2.95 -6.79
N GLU A 42 3.53 3.98 -6.45
CA GLU A 42 3.26 5.37 -6.83
C GLU A 42 3.10 5.49 -8.35
N GLY A 43 4.09 5.01 -9.11
CA GLY A 43 4.15 5.09 -10.57
C GLY A 43 3.13 4.22 -11.31
N SER A 44 2.60 3.18 -10.66
CA SER A 44 1.58 2.29 -11.26
C SER A 44 0.26 3.00 -11.59
N GLY A 45 -0.06 4.08 -10.87
CA GLY A 45 -1.37 4.74 -10.95
C GLY A 45 -2.55 3.94 -10.39
N SER A 46 -2.36 2.66 -10.02
CA SER A 46 -3.40 1.79 -9.49
C SER A 46 -3.85 2.19 -8.08
N ASN A 47 -5.05 1.74 -7.68
CA ASN A 47 -5.40 1.64 -6.27
C ASN A 47 -4.66 0.44 -5.67
N PHE A 48 -4.16 0.54 -4.44
CA PHE A 48 -3.46 -0.56 -3.80
C PHE A 48 -3.70 -0.64 -2.30
N LEU A 49 -3.74 -1.88 -1.82
CA LEU A 49 -3.73 -2.25 -0.41
C LEU A 49 -2.37 -2.89 -0.11
N TRP A 50 -1.54 -2.21 0.67
CA TRP A 50 -0.19 -2.69 0.99
C TRP A 50 -0.11 -3.12 2.45
N ALA A 51 0.00 -4.43 2.67
CA ALA A 51 0.22 -5.02 3.98
C ALA A 51 1.71 -4.91 4.36
N VAL A 52 2.04 -3.95 5.22
CA VAL A 52 3.42 -3.62 5.61
C VAL A 52 3.63 -3.86 7.09
N ARG A 53 4.74 -4.50 7.43
CA ARG A 53 5.11 -4.70 8.83
C ARG A 53 5.88 -3.49 9.34
N GLY A 54 5.26 -2.74 10.25
CA GLY A 54 5.86 -1.54 10.84
C GLY A 54 5.69 -0.31 9.95
N GLU A 55 6.48 0.72 10.22
CA GLU A 55 6.44 1.98 9.46
C GLU A 55 7.51 1.97 8.38
N PRO A 56 7.15 1.84 7.08
CA PRO A 56 8.13 1.90 6.02
C PRO A 56 8.67 3.32 5.89
N LYS A 57 9.98 3.44 5.72
CA LYS A 57 10.61 4.71 5.32
C LYS A 57 10.42 4.88 3.82
N LEU A 58 9.52 5.78 3.46
CA LEU A 58 9.19 6.11 2.08
C LEU A 58 9.66 7.53 1.75
N ASP A 59 9.65 7.87 0.47
CA ASP A 59 10.10 9.18 0.00
C ASP A 59 9.18 10.30 0.46
N ASP A 60 9.78 11.48 0.63
CA ASP A 60 9.05 12.68 1.02
C ASP A 60 7.87 12.92 0.07
N GLY A 61 6.70 13.17 0.66
CA GLY A 61 5.47 13.42 -0.07
C GLY A 61 4.80 12.16 -0.65
N PHE A 62 5.33 10.94 -0.43
CA PHE A 62 4.67 9.69 -0.87
C PHE A 62 3.18 9.67 -0.53
N GLY A 63 2.84 9.97 0.73
CA GLY A 63 1.46 9.97 1.22
C GLY A 63 0.54 10.92 0.46
N ASP A 64 1.02 12.10 0.06
CA ASP A 64 0.24 13.05 -0.73
C ASP A 64 0.02 12.55 -2.16
N LYS A 65 1.04 11.91 -2.76
CA LYS A 65 0.98 11.40 -4.13
C LYS A 65 0.07 10.18 -4.29
N VAL A 66 -0.11 9.39 -3.24
CA VAL A 66 -0.98 8.19 -3.24
C VAL A 66 -2.30 8.41 -2.52
N LYS A 67 -2.59 9.65 -2.10
CA LYS A 67 -3.79 10.02 -1.36
C LYS A 67 -5.06 9.55 -2.06
N GLY A 68 -5.89 8.81 -1.34
CA GLY A 68 -7.14 8.22 -1.84
C GLY A 68 -6.96 6.97 -2.70
N ARG A 69 -5.73 6.61 -3.10
CA ARG A 69 -5.42 5.39 -3.87
C ARG A 69 -4.72 4.31 -3.06
N ALA A 70 -4.11 4.66 -1.92
CA ALA A 70 -3.44 3.73 -1.04
C ALA A 70 -4.21 3.49 0.25
N LEU A 71 -4.24 2.24 0.70
CA LEU A 71 -4.47 1.87 2.09
C LEU A 71 -3.29 1.01 2.57
N MET A 72 -2.72 1.34 3.73
CA MET A 72 -1.61 0.61 4.34
C MET A 72 -2.12 -0.08 5.60
N ILE A 73 -1.88 -1.39 5.72
CA ILE A 73 -2.36 -2.23 6.83
C ILE A 73 -1.25 -3.08 7.45
#